data_AF-A0A849C866-F1
#
_entry.id   AF-A0A849C866-F1
#
_cell.length_a   1.000
_cell.length_b   1.000
_cell.length_c   1.000
_cell.angle_alpha   90.00
_cell.angle_beta   90.00
_cell.angle_gamma   90.00
#
_symmetry.space_group_name_H-M   'P 1'
#
loop_
_entity.id
_entity.type
_entity.pdbx_description
1 polymer ?
#
loop_
_entity_poly.entity_id
_entity_poly.type
_entity_poly.pdbx_seq_one_letter_code
_entity_poly.pdbx_strand_id
1 'polypeptide(L)' 'MCAAADELPDQPGLITPQTANERSLGLAIRLGFQPVSNFEWFDAQQTLCLAGLHSFNT' A
#
# COMPACT_ATOMS: atom_id res chain seq x y z
N MET A 1 -2.76 11.42 -22.08
CA MET A 1 -1.51 10.79 -21.59
C MET A 1 -1.22 11.45 -20.25
N CYS A 2 -1.55 10.78 -19.14
CA CYS A 2 -1.50 11.40 -17.82
C CYS A 2 -0.06 11.44 -17.31
N ALA A 3 0.54 12.63 -17.32
CA ALA A 3 1.92 12.91 -16.91
C ALA A 3 2.20 12.70 -15.40
N ALA A 4 1.19 12.36 -14.59
CA ALA A 4 1.32 12.28 -13.15
C ALA A 4 2.12 11.06 -12.64
N ALA A 5 2.38 10.05 -13.48
CA ALA A 5 3.16 8.88 -13.08
C ALA A 5 4.68 9.08 -13.25
N ASP A 6 5.12 9.97 -14.14
CA ASP A 6 6.55 10.21 -14.46
C ASP A 6 7.19 11.30 -13.58
N GLU A 7 6.41 12.18 -12.94
CA GLU A 7 6.94 13.35 -12.22
C GLU A 7 7.29 13.10 -10.74
N LEU A 8 7.13 11.87 -10.24
CA LEU A 8 7.22 11.60 -8.81
C LEU A 8 8.28 10.52 -8.54
N PRO A 9 9.57 10.91 -8.60
CA PRO A 9 10.70 9.97 -8.55
C PRO A 9 10.87 9.21 -7.23
N ASP A 10 9.96 9.36 -6.27
CA ASP A 10 10.03 8.68 -4.96
C ASP A 10 8.65 8.51 -4.28
N GLN A 11 7.54 8.47 -5.04
CA GLN A 11 6.22 8.34 -4.39
C GLN A 11 5.98 6.92 -3.88
N PRO A 12 5.80 6.72 -2.57
CA PRO A 12 5.66 5.38 -2.00
C PRO A 12 4.49 4.63 -2.64
N GLY A 13 4.70 3.34 -2.93
CA GLY A 13 3.63 2.46 -3.35
C GLY A 13 2.59 2.35 -2.25
N LEU A 14 1.31 2.51 -2.61
CA LEU A 14 0.20 2.52 -1.66
C LEU A 14 -0.80 1.41 -2.00
N ILE A 15 -1.16 0.62 -0.98
CA ILE A 15 -2.25 -0.36 -1.08
C ILE A 15 -3.16 -0.24 0.13
N THR A 16 -4.43 -0.60 -0.05
CA THR A 16 -5.47 -0.53 0.99
C THR A 16 -6.25 -1.83 1.06
N PRO A 17 -5.65 -2.95 1.52
CA PRO A 17 -6.41 -4.18 1.75
C PRO A 17 -7.45 -3.99 2.87
N GLN A 18 -8.54 -4.75 2.80
CA GLN A 18 -9.46 -4.87 3.94
C GLN A 18 -8.70 -5.40 5.15
N THR A 19 -8.87 -4.78 6.32
CA THR A 19 -8.20 -5.22 7.54
C THR A 19 -8.59 -6.66 7.91
N ALA A 20 -9.82 -7.06 7.62
CA ALA A 20 -10.30 -8.42 7.82
C ALA A 20 -9.63 -9.45 6.88
N ASN A 21 -8.97 -9.01 5.81
CA ASN A 21 -8.25 -9.89 4.88
C ASN A 21 -6.80 -10.07 5.32
N GLU A 22 -6.61 -10.85 6.37
CA GLU A 22 -5.31 -11.14 6.98
C GLU A 22 -4.32 -11.75 5.98
N ARG A 23 -4.80 -12.52 4.99
CA ARG A 23 -3.95 -13.09 3.93
C ARG A 23 -3.33 -12.02 3.04
N SER A 24 -4.15 -11.08 2.57
CA SER A 24 -3.65 -9.96 1.76
C SER A 24 -2.76 -9.02 2.57
N LEU A 25 -3.09 -8.78 3.84
CA LEU A 25 -2.27 -7.97 4.73
C LEU A 25 -0.90 -8.63 4.99
N GLY A 26 -0.87 -9.94 5.24
CA GLY A 26 0.37 -10.70 5.40
C GLY A 26 1.24 -10.71 4.14
N LEU A 27 0.62 -10.77 2.96
CA LEU A 27 1.34 -10.62 1.69
C LEU A 27 1.96 -9.22 1.56
N ALA A 28 1.19 -8.17 1.86
CA ALA A 28 1.66 -6.79 1.81
C ALA A 28 2.92 -6.58 2.67
N ILE A 29 2.88 -7.06 3.92
CA ILE A 29 4.01 -6.99 4.85
C ILE A 29 5.24 -7.70 4.30
N ARG A 30 5.06 -8.90 3.72
CA ARG A 30 6.16 -9.68 3.12
C ARG A 30 6.76 -9.02 1.87
N LEU A 31 5.95 -8.24 1.15
CA LEU A 31 6.39 -7.44 0.01
C LEU A 31 7.04 -6.10 0.44
N GLY A 32 7.17 -5.86 1.74
CA GLY A 32 7.82 -4.66 2.29
C GLY A 32 6.87 -3.50 2.57
N PHE A 33 5.57 -3.65 2.33
CA PHE A 33 4.59 -2.63 2.71
C PHE A 33 4.39 -2.59 4.22
N GLN A 34 4.45 -1.41 4.80
CA GLN A 34 4.23 -1.17 6.22
C GLN A 34 2.81 -0.63 6.45
N PRO A 35 2.01 -1.25 7.34
CA PRO A 35 0.70 -0.71 7.72
C PRO A 35 0.90 0.59 8.52
N VAL A 36 0.24 1.68 8.09
CA VAL A 36 0.40 3.01 8.69
C VAL A 36 -0.85 3.52 9.38
N SER A 37 -2.04 3.11 8.92
CA SER A 37 -3.31 3.51 9.53
C SER A 37 -4.45 2.60 9.10
N ASN A 38 -5.56 2.67 9.85
CA ASN A 38 -6.79 1.97 9.55
C ASN A 38 -7.88 3.01 9.29
N PHE A 39 -8.76 2.76 8.32
CA PHE A 39 -9.85 3.68 7.98
C PHE A 39 -11.04 2.91 7.41
N GLU A 40 -12.23 3.51 7.47
CA GLU A 40 -13.43 2.91 6.88
C GLU A 40 -13.59 3.36 5.43
N TRP A 41 -13.77 2.41 4.53
CA TRP A 41 -14.12 2.67 3.15
C TRP A 41 -14.94 1.50 2.59
N PHE A 42 -15.99 1.83 1.83
CA PHE A 42 -16.97 0.86 1.34
C PHE A 42 -17.57 -0.04 2.44
N ASP A 43 -17.95 0.57 3.58
CA ASP A 43 -18.56 -0.15 4.71
C ASP A 43 -17.66 -1.26 5.31
N ALA A 44 -16.35 -1.14 5.10
CA ALA A 44 -15.36 -2.09 5.59
C ALA A 44 -14.12 -1.36 6.10
N GLN A 45 -13.54 -1.89 7.17
CA GLN A 45 -12.26 -1.41 7.68
C GLN A 45 -11.14 -1.80 6.70
N GLN A 46 -10.38 -0.82 6.24
CA GLN A 46 -9.20 -0.96 5.40
C GLN A 46 -7.96 -0.64 6.22
N THR A 47 -6.84 -1.24 5.84
CA THR A 47 -5.52 -0.89 6.34
C THR A 47 -4.73 -0.21 5.24
N LEU A 48 -4.33 1.03 5.45
CA LEU A 48 -3.41 1.73 4.57
C LEU A 48 -2.01 1.16 4.78
N CYS A 49 -1.40 0.64 3.71
CA CYS A 49 -0.01 0.19 3.73
C CYS A 49 0.84 0.96 2.71
N LEU A 50 2.04 1.37 3.12
CA LEU A 50 2.99 2.12 2.29
C LEU A 50 4.29 1.32 2.11
N ALA A 51 4.88 1.33 0.92
CA ALA A 51 6.22 0.82 0.66
C ALA A 51 7.06 1.91 -0.02
N GLY A 52 8.31 2.08 0.41
CA GLY A 52 9.25 2.93 -0.33
C GLY A 52 9.58 2.30 -1.68
N LEU A 53 9.80 3.09 -2.73
CA LEU A 53 10.17 2.57 -4.05
C LEU A 53 11.42 1.67 -4.00
N HIS A 54 12.37 2.03 -3.14
CA HIS A 54 13.63 1.32 -2.94
C HIS A 54 13.49 0.05 -2.08
N SER A 55 12.31 -0.25 -1.56
CA SER A 55 12.03 -1.45 -0.78
C SER A 55 11.84 -2.70 -1.66
N PHE A 56 11.59 -2.51 -2.95
CA PHE A 56 11.48 -3.58 -3.94
C PHE A 56 12.81 -3.80 -4.67
N ASN A 57 13.89 -4.10 -3.94
CA ASN A 57 15.13 -4.52 -4.61
C ASN A 57 14.92 -5.85 -5.34
N THR A 58 15.25 -5.86 -6.63
CA THR A 58 15.19 -7.00 -7.57
C THR A 58 16.21 -8.06 -7.21
#